data_AF-A0A0S7BE96-F1
#
_entry.id   AF-A0A0S7BE96-F1
#
_cell.length_a   1.000
_cell.length_b   1.000
_cell.length_c   1.000
_cell.angle_alpha   90.00
_cell.angle_beta   90.00
_cell.angle_gamma   90.00
#
_symmetry.space_group_name_H-M   'P 1'
#
loop_
_entity.id
_entity.type
_entity.pdbx_description
1 polymer ?
#
loop_
_entity_poly.entity_id
_entity_poly.type
_entity_poly.pdbx_seq_one_letter_code
_entity_poly.pdbx_strand_id
1 'polypeptide(L)'
;MRLTLWDILAIMVTLALVLVSVIFLQIFIDPYSPMNPFPPETLPAPIQLPTPTNTPRVLPATWTPTPLYGGITTLRPSSTSFPTATGFVLATATNTPTRTPTPTSTPTKTLTPTKTKVPTNTPVPPTATSTNTAVAYP
;
A
#
# COMPACT_ATOMS: atom_id res chain seq x y z
N MET A 1 -16.12 57.06 -16.95
CA MET A 1 -16.93 55.85 -16.73
C MET A 1 -16.87 55.52 -15.25
N ARG A 2 -18.02 55.28 -14.59
CA ARG A 2 -18.08 55.00 -13.15
C ARG A 2 -18.18 53.49 -12.95
N LEU A 3 -17.21 52.91 -12.26
CA LEU A 3 -17.31 51.52 -11.79
C LEU A 3 -18.43 51.47 -10.75
N THR A 4 -19.42 50.62 -10.98
CA THR A 4 -20.47 50.37 -10.00
C THR A 4 -20.03 49.22 -9.08
N LEU A 5 -20.65 49.11 -7.90
CA LEU A 5 -20.36 48.01 -6.98
C LEU A 5 -20.56 46.63 -7.65
N TRP A 6 -21.58 46.52 -8.51
CA TRP A 6 -21.87 45.30 -9.26
C TRP A 6 -20.77 44.93 -10.24
N ASP A 7 -20.17 45.94 -10.89
CA ASP A 7 -19.05 45.74 -11.81
C ASP A 7 -17.81 45.22 -11.05
N ILE A 8 -17.51 45.82 -9.89
CA ILE A 8 -16.41 45.36 -9.02
C ILE A 8 -16.63 43.93 -8.54
N LEU A 9 -17.86 43.61 -8.12
CA LEU A 9 -18.20 42.26 -7.65
C LEU A 9 -18.09 41.24 -8.78
N ALA A 10 -18.57 41.58 -9.98
CA ALA A 10 -18.47 40.72 -11.16
C ALA A 10 -17.01 40.45 -11.54
N ILE A 11 -16.14 41.47 -11.51
CA ILE A 11 -14.71 41.32 -11.77
C ILE A 11 -14.04 40.41 -10.73
N MET A 12 -14.32 40.60 -9.44
CA MET A 12 -13.76 39.78 -8.36
C MET A 12 -14.18 38.31 -8.48
N VAL A 13 -15.45 38.05 -8.74
CA VAL A 13 -15.96 36.67 -8.93
C VAL A 13 -15.36 36.03 -10.18
N THR A 14 -15.24 36.79 -11.27
CA THR A 14 -14.61 36.30 -12.51
C THR A 14 -13.15 35.94 -12.27
N LEU A 15 -12.41 36.76 -11.54
CA LEU A 15 -11.00 36.51 -11.23
C LEU A 15 -10.84 35.29 -10.30
N ALA A 16 -11.71 35.14 -9.30
CA ALA A 16 -11.75 33.95 -8.46
C ALA A 16 -12.06 32.68 -9.27
N LEU A 17 -13.02 32.73 -10.20
CA LEU A 17 -13.36 31.62 -11.08
C LEU A 17 -12.16 31.22 -11.96
N VAL A 18 -11.47 32.19 -12.56
CA VAL A 18 -10.28 31.95 -13.37
C VAL A 18 -9.18 31.30 -12.52
N LEU A 19 -8.92 31.82 -11.32
CA LEU A 19 -7.91 31.25 -10.42
C LEU A 19 -8.22 29.81 -10.04
N VAL A 20 -9.47 29.52 -9.66
CA VAL A 20 -9.93 28.16 -9.37
C VAL A 20 -9.75 27.26 -10.61
N SER A 21 -10.16 27.73 -11.78
CA SER A 21 -10.02 26.97 -13.03
C SER A 21 -8.56 26.62 -13.36
N VAL A 22 -7.63 27.56 -13.14
CA VAL A 22 -6.19 27.33 -13.32
C VAL A 22 -5.67 26.30 -12.32
N ILE A 23 -6.08 26.37 -11.05
CA ILE A 23 -5.68 25.36 -10.03
C ILE A 23 -6.18 23.98 -10.44
N PHE A 24 -7.44 23.84 -10.85
CA PHE A 24 -7.97 22.56 -11.31
C PHE A 24 -7.23 22.05 -12.55
N LEU A 25 -6.96 22.90 -13.53
CA LEU A 25 -6.18 22.52 -14.71
C LEU A 25 -4.78 22.03 -14.33
N GLN A 26 -4.12 22.70 -13.37
CA GLN A 26 -2.82 22.28 -12.86
C GLN A 26 -2.87 20.89 -12.21
N ILE A 27 -3.93 20.59 -11.45
CA ILE A 27 -4.14 19.27 -10.85
C ILE A 27 -4.32 18.19 -11.93
N PHE A 28 -4.97 18.50 -13.06
CA PHE A 28 -5.11 17.57 -14.17
C PHE A 28 -3.80 17.33 -14.93
N ILE A 29 -2.95 18.35 -15.06
CA ILE A 29 -1.64 18.23 -15.72
C ILE A 29 -0.65 17.46 -14.84
N ASP A 30 -0.60 17.78 -13.55
CA ASP A 30 0.25 17.11 -12.57
C ASP A 30 -0.57 16.70 -11.34
N PRO A 31 -1.07 15.45 -11.29
CA PRO A 31 -1.91 14.98 -10.20
C PRO A 31 -1.14 14.81 -8.87
N TYR A 32 0.19 14.83 -8.90
CA TYR A 32 1.04 14.74 -7.71
C TYR A 32 1.41 16.11 -7.12
N SER A 33 0.91 17.20 -7.71
CA SER A 33 1.13 18.57 -7.24
C SER A 33 0.63 18.77 -5.78
N PRO A 34 1.33 19.56 -4.95
CA PRO A 34 0.90 19.88 -3.59
C PRO A 34 -0.43 20.66 -3.52
N MET A 35 -0.89 21.24 -4.64
CA MET A 35 -2.22 21.87 -4.72
C MET A 35 -3.36 20.86 -4.83
N ASN A 36 -3.07 19.59 -5.16
CA ASN A 36 -4.07 18.54 -5.16
C ASN A 36 -4.26 18.02 -3.72
N PRO A 37 -5.42 18.25 -3.08
CA PRO A 37 -5.69 17.72 -1.75
C PRO A 37 -5.84 16.19 -1.72
N PHE A 38 -5.99 15.56 -2.90
CA PHE A 38 -6.12 14.12 -3.05
C PHE A 38 -5.11 13.58 -4.08
N PRO A 39 -3.81 13.61 -3.77
CA PRO A 39 -2.80 13.03 -4.66
C PRO A 39 -3.01 11.51 -4.77
N PRO A 40 -2.76 10.90 -5.94
CA PRO A 40 -2.79 9.44 -6.08
C PRO A 40 -1.77 8.78 -5.15
N GLU A 41 -2.06 7.53 -4.74
CA GLU A 41 -1.12 6.76 -3.94
C GLU A 41 0.21 6.57 -4.69
N THR A 42 1.32 6.72 -3.96
CA THR A 42 2.65 6.44 -4.50
C THR A 42 2.86 4.94 -4.57
N LEU A 43 3.48 4.46 -5.65
CA LEU A 43 3.78 3.04 -5.80
C LEU A 43 4.73 2.59 -4.66
N PRO A 44 4.53 1.37 -4.11
CA PRO A 44 5.45 0.83 -3.13
C PRO A 44 6.86 0.71 -3.70
N ALA A 45 7.87 0.84 -2.83
CA ALA A 45 9.26 0.72 -3.22
C ALA A 45 9.50 -0.60 -3.96
N PRO A 46 10.21 -0.59 -5.11
CA PRO A 46 10.55 -1.82 -5.80
C PRO A 46 11.31 -2.77 -4.88
N ILE A 47 10.90 -4.04 -4.83
CA ILE A 47 11.65 -5.06 -4.11
C ILE A 47 13.01 -5.22 -4.81
N GLN A 48 14.08 -4.79 -4.15
CA GLN A 48 15.43 -5.00 -4.63
C GLN A 48 15.81 -6.46 -4.39
N LEU A 49 15.59 -7.32 -5.39
CA LEU A 49 16.18 -8.65 -5.38
C LEU A 49 17.70 -8.48 -5.52
N PRO A 50 18.52 -9.18 -4.71
CA PRO A 50 19.94 -9.26 -5.00
C PRO A 50 20.11 -9.81 -6.42
N THR A 51 20.87 -9.12 -7.26
CA THR A 51 21.26 -9.65 -8.56
C THR A 51 21.86 -11.04 -8.32
N PRO A 52 21.43 -12.10 -9.03
CA PRO A 52 22.08 -13.38 -8.93
C PRO A 52 23.49 -13.22 -9.53
N THR A 53 24.43 -12.82 -8.69
CA THR A 53 25.85 -12.92 -8.98
C THR A 53 26.08 -14.40 -9.20
N ASN A 54 26.24 -14.78 -10.47
CA ASN A 54 26.53 -16.15 -10.86
C ASN A 54 27.92 -16.46 -10.32
N THR A 55 28.00 -16.91 -9.07
CA THR A 55 29.22 -17.45 -8.50
C THR A 55 29.45 -18.78 -9.22
N PRO A 56 30.40 -18.85 -10.17
CA PRO A 56 30.65 -20.10 -10.84
C PRO A 56 31.18 -21.08 -9.80
N ARG A 57 30.50 -22.21 -9.64
CA ARG A 57 30.99 -23.31 -8.80
C ARG A 57 32.17 -23.95 -9.52
N VAL A 58 33.36 -23.41 -9.27
CA VAL A 58 34.62 -23.96 -9.80
C VAL A 58 35.11 -25.04 -8.84
N LEU A 59 35.44 -26.20 -9.39
CA LEU A 59 36.17 -27.21 -8.62
C LEU A 59 37.58 -26.67 -8.32
N PRO A 60 38.18 -26.98 -7.16
CA PRO A 60 39.59 -26.70 -6.93
C PRO A 60 40.43 -27.37 -8.04
N ALA A 61 41.53 -26.75 -8.46
CA ALA A 61 42.38 -27.29 -9.50
C ALA A 61 42.90 -28.70 -9.10
N THR A 62 42.47 -29.74 -9.83
CA THR A 62 42.86 -31.14 -9.59
C THR A 62 43.98 -31.63 -10.50
N TRP A 63 44.53 -30.78 -11.36
CA TRP A 63 45.61 -31.20 -12.25
C TRP A 63 46.94 -31.19 -11.49
N THR A 64 47.34 -32.34 -10.95
CA THR A 64 48.76 -32.60 -10.66
C THR A 64 49.40 -33.02 -11.98
N PRO A 65 50.33 -32.25 -12.58
CA PRO A 65 51.01 -32.70 -13.79
C PRO A 65 51.85 -33.93 -13.45
N THR A 66 51.49 -35.08 -14.01
CA THR A 66 52.35 -36.26 -13.96
C THR A 66 53.56 -35.99 -14.86
N PRO A 67 54.80 -36.00 -14.35
CA PRO A 67 55.97 -35.86 -15.20
C PRO A 67 56.02 -37.05 -16.16
N LEU A 68 55.94 -36.77 -17.47
CA LEU A 68 56.05 -37.78 -18.53
C LEU A 68 57.49 -38.29 -18.58
N TYR A 69 57.76 -39.42 -17.93
CA TYR A 69 58.96 -40.20 -18.13
C TYR A 69 58.63 -41.36 -19.08
N GLY A 70 59.10 -41.26 -20.33
CA GLY A 70 58.89 -42.27 -21.36
C GLY A 70 57.86 -41.84 -22.40
N GLY A 71 58.33 -41.65 -23.64
CA GLY A 71 57.51 -41.27 -24.78
C GLY A 71 56.42 -42.30 -25.05
N ILE A 72 55.18 -41.95 -24.69
CA ILE A 72 53.99 -42.61 -25.20
C ILE A 72 53.38 -41.72 -26.28
N THR A 73 53.19 -42.31 -27.45
CA THR A 73 52.55 -41.69 -28.61
C THR A 73 51.24 -41.04 -28.21
N THR A 74 51.11 -39.73 -28.43
CA THR A 74 49.87 -38.98 -28.26
C THR A 74 48.76 -39.61 -29.10
N LEU A 75 47.75 -40.15 -28.43
CA LEU A 75 46.55 -40.65 -29.12
C LEU A 75 45.84 -39.48 -29.80
N ARG A 76 45.49 -39.64 -31.07
CA ARG A 76 44.72 -38.64 -31.83
C ARG A 76 43.37 -38.45 -31.13
N PRO A 77 42.89 -37.20 -30.93
CA PRO A 77 41.59 -36.97 -30.32
C PRO A 77 40.48 -37.69 -31.10
N SER A 78 39.62 -38.41 -30.37
CA SER A 78 38.42 -39.03 -30.91
C SER A 78 37.36 -37.95 -31.17
N SER A 79 36.65 -38.07 -32.28
CA SER A 79 35.55 -37.16 -32.64
C SER A 79 34.44 -37.22 -31.61
N THR A 80 34.11 -36.07 -31.02
CA THR A 80 32.93 -35.90 -30.17
C THR A 80 31.66 -36.15 -30.98
N SER A 81 30.69 -36.88 -30.44
CA SER A 81 29.41 -37.13 -31.11
C SER A 81 28.67 -35.81 -31.37
N PHE A 82 27.88 -35.76 -32.44
CA PHE A 82 27.03 -34.60 -32.73
C PHE A 82 26.05 -34.33 -31.57
N PRO A 83 25.77 -33.06 -31.25
CA PRO A 83 24.79 -32.72 -30.23
C PRO A 83 23.39 -33.17 -30.69
N THR A 84 22.68 -33.88 -29.82
CA THR A 84 21.28 -34.26 -30.05
C THR A 84 20.38 -33.08 -29.69
N ALA A 85 19.44 -32.71 -30.57
CA ALA A 85 18.46 -31.68 -30.28
C ALA A 85 17.53 -32.12 -29.14
N THR A 86 17.65 -31.47 -28.00
CA THR A 86 16.71 -31.63 -26.88
C THR A 86 15.49 -30.78 -27.16
N GLY A 87 14.32 -31.41 -27.35
CA GLY A 87 13.06 -30.68 -27.51
C GLY A 87 12.72 -29.91 -26.24
N PHE A 88 12.18 -28.70 -26.39
CA PHE A 88 11.59 -27.93 -25.29
C PHE A 88 10.16 -27.53 -25.66
N VAL A 89 9.27 -27.48 -24.66
CA VAL A 89 7.86 -27.10 -24.84
C VAL A 89 7.68 -25.66 -24.38
N LEU A 90 7.15 -24.80 -25.25
CA LEU A 90 6.77 -23.44 -24.88
C LEU A 90 5.51 -23.47 -24.00
N ALA A 91 5.49 -22.65 -22.96
CA ALA A 91 4.27 -22.43 -22.18
C ALA A 91 3.21 -21.72 -23.04
N THR A 92 1.99 -22.26 -23.06
CA THR A 92 0.84 -21.64 -23.71
C THR A 92 0.28 -20.53 -22.84
N ALA A 93 -0.19 -19.44 -23.46
CA ALA A 93 -0.79 -18.30 -22.75
C ALA A 93 -2.02 -18.73 -21.92
N THR A 94 -2.06 -18.29 -20.66
CA THR A 94 -3.16 -18.53 -19.72
C THR A 94 -4.33 -17.59 -19.99
N ASN A 95 -5.56 -18.10 -19.81
CA ASN A 95 -6.83 -17.45 -20.17
C ASN A 95 -7.07 -16.05 -19.57
N THR A 96 -7.86 -15.30 -20.34
CA THR A 96 -8.43 -13.95 -20.21
C THR A 96 -8.87 -13.54 -18.79
N PRO A 97 -8.65 -12.26 -18.37
CA PRO A 97 -9.08 -11.76 -17.07
C PRO A 97 -10.60 -11.83 -16.88
N THR A 98 -11.02 -12.39 -15.75
CA THR A 98 -12.42 -12.44 -15.31
C THR A 98 -12.91 -11.04 -14.91
N ARG A 99 -14.11 -10.63 -15.35
CA ARG A 99 -14.70 -9.35 -14.94
C ARG A 99 -15.00 -9.35 -13.44
N THR A 100 -14.44 -8.39 -12.72
CA THR A 100 -14.76 -8.12 -11.32
C THR A 100 -16.20 -7.62 -11.19
N PRO A 101 -17.03 -8.16 -10.27
CA PRO A 101 -18.38 -7.65 -10.04
C PRO A 101 -18.32 -6.23 -9.44
N THR A 102 -19.17 -5.34 -9.94
CA THR A 102 -19.33 -3.97 -9.44
C THR A 102 -19.96 -4.00 -8.04
N PRO A 103 -19.45 -3.23 -7.05
CA PRO A 103 -20.06 -3.17 -5.73
C PRO A 103 -21.47 -2.55 -5.80
N THR A 104 -22.45 -3.25 -5.25
CA THR A 104 -23.82 -2.74 -5.08
C THR A 104 -23.88 -1.87 -3.82
N SER A 105 -24.39 -0.63 -3.94
CA SER A 105 -24.63 0.22 -2.77
C SER A 105 -25.78 -0.33 -1.93
N THR A 106 -25.47 -0.97 -0.80
CA THR A 106 -26.45 -1.39 0.20
C THR A 106 -26.84 -0.19 1.06
N PRO A 107 -28.12 0.22 1.16
CA PRO A 107 -28.52 1.32 2.02
C PRO A 107 -28.35 0.94 3.49
N THR A 108 -27.46 1.65 4.20
CA THR A 108 -27.28 1.53 5.65
C THR A 108 -28.45 2.19 6.38
N LYS A 109 -29.17 1.44 7.21
CA LYS A 109 -30.21 2.01 8.09
C LYS A 109 -29.55 2.86 9.17
N THR A 110 -29.66 4.17 9.07
CA THR A 110 -29.22 5.10 10.13
C THR A 110 -30.15 4.99 11.33
N LEU A 111 -29.61 4.56 12.48
CA LEU A 111 -30.36 4.56 13.74
C LEU A 111 -30.42 6.00 14.29
N THR A 112 -31.63 6.54 14.44
CA THR A 112 -31.86 7.84 15.06
C THR A 112 -31.58 7.76 16.56
N PRO A 113 -30.70 8.61 17.13
CA PRO A 113 -30.43 8.58 18.56
C PRO A 113 -31.66 9.03 19.36
N THR A 114 -32.11 8.18 20.28
CA THR A 114 -33.18 8.52 21.23
C THR A 114 -32.58 9.28 22.41
N LYS A 115 -33.12 10.46 22.74
CA LYS A 115 -32.68 11.24 23.91
C LYS A 115 -33.04 10.50 25.21
N THR A 116 -32.02 10.04 25.93
CA THR A 116 -32.15 9.50 27.29
C THR A 116 -32.49 10.63 28.26
N LYS A 117 -33.56 10.50 29.05
CA LYS A 117 -33.88 11.46 30.12
C LYS A 117 -32.82 11.38 31.22
N VAL A 118 -32.38 12.55 31.70
CA VAL A 118 -31.44 12.69 32.82
C VAL A 118 -32.16 12.26 34.12
N PRO A 119 -31.55 11.42 34.98
CA PRO A 119 -32.15 11.03 36.25
C PRO A 119 -32.24 12.21 37.22
N THR A 120 -33.41 12.40 37.84
CA THR A 120 -33.63 13.37 38.91
C THR A 120 -33.21 12.76 40.25
N ASN A 121 -32.22 13.37 40.93
CA ASN A 121 -31.87 12.98 42.29
C ASN A 121 -32.98 13.45 43.25
N THR A 122 -33.75 12.50 43.79
CA THR A 122 -34.67 12.74 44.91
C THR A 122 -33.88 12.71 46.23
N PRO A 123 -33.92 13.77 47.06
CA PRO A 123 -33.25 13.75 48.37
C PRO A 123 -33.94 12.75 49.31
N VAL A 124 -33.15 11.89 49.96
CA VAL A 124 -33.63 10.98 51.01
C VAL A 124 -33.61 11.75 52.36
N PRO A 125 -34.70 11.75 53.15
CA PRO A 125 -34.72 12.39 54.47
C PRO A 125 -33.79 11.67 55.46
N PRO A 126 -33.11 12.39 56.38
CA PRO A 126 -32.25 11.75 57.37
C PRO A 126 -33.06 10.95 58.40
N THR A 127 -32.71 9.67 58.56
CA THR A 127 -33.22 8.80 59.63
C THR A 127 -32.52 9.15 60.94
N ALA A 128 -33.28 9.54 61.97
CA ALA A 128 -32.73 9.76 63.30
C ALA A 128 -32.49 8.41 64.01
N THR A 129 -31.24 8.11 64.35
CA THR A 129 -30.86 6.94 65.15
C THR A 129 -30.72 7.36 66.61
N SER A 130 -31.55 6.81 67.50
CA SER A 130 -31.38 6.95 68.95
C SER A 130 -30.45 5.86 69.47
N THR A 131 -29.33 6.25 70.09
CA THR A 131 -28.38 5.35 70.74
C THR A 131 -28.74 5.22 72.22
N ASN A 132 -29.13 4.01 72.66
CA ASN A 132 -29.23 3.68 74.08
C ASN A 132 -27.92 3.00 74.52
N THR A 133 -27.19 3.68 75.42
CA THR A 133 -25.92 3.22 75.99
C THR A 133 -26.21 2.31 77.18
N ALA A 134 -25.86 1.02 77.10
CA ALA A 134 -25.81 0.11 78.24
C ALA A 134 -24.36 -0.01 78.73
N VAL A 135 -24.14 0.33 80.00
CA VAL A 135 -22.84 0.33 80.67
C VAL A 135 -22.65 -1.03 81.35
N ALA A 136 -21.57 -1.75 81.04
CA ALA A 136 -21.17 -2.97 81.76
C ALA A 136 -19.92 -2.64 82.61
N TYR A 137 -20.01 -2.92 83.91
CA TYR A 137 -18.93 -2.87 84.90
C TYR A 137 -18.35 -4.30 85.10
N PRO A 138 -17.11 -4.43 85.62
CA PRO A 138 -16.19 -5.54 85.33
C PRO A 138 -16.59 -6.90 85.89
#